data_AF-A0A2U1TCQ4-F1
#
_entry.id   AF-A0A2U1TCQ4-F1
#
_cell.length_a   1.000
_cell.length_b   1.000
_cell.length_c   1.000
_cell.angle_alpha   90.00
_cell.angle_beta   90.00
_cell.angle_gamma   90.00
#
_symmetry.space_group_name_H-M   'P 1'
#
loop_
_entity.id
_entity.type
_entity.pdbx_description
1 polymer ?
#
loop_
_entity_poly.entity_id
_entity_poly.type
_entity_poly.pdbx_seq_one_letter_code
_entity_poly.pdbx_strand_id
1 'polypeptide(L)'
;MIASEPVEPTAMKVVEHPLPTVATVKQLYASAFRCAMPGCSRPLYKTNDDTGDLVLNSRIAHIHARRAGGPRWMDMTPEENRSASNLVLLCIEHSYEVDDFPVQFPADMLRKWKQSQLEEYQQIQRGWPLSDAEAGQAIGASSAAVEHHHAGAILGTVRAVERLILAARNSRRGPATQATAWLAATARARRITAYDQEGNAIYAEPSSSETRQHRTALHAALAQACYELTPVADEVKVELAAARASRPAITKWVSWVSRAVDDVLAASGTWPGLPELKDNGQLEAVLDELAEARGALSAAWRGEEAPSPPPEPQPEPPVVEHDPLKDHRALLARARPYARVEHRPYDPVLRAELAKAASAAARIPPVMSALVLGLDATCSLAAAVAANAEDDELAVLTEQDAMRRPLSAACCLLSESARIAEKRGRRVPQERAEAALLALWHSVDWSNPASFDPEDFNLLSVLWTGARITSPKAVEEKLTNALKQRPDILHPLVTASAGWVEELDRESGEVRERRRRYSQLPPWLPVSAVVEAAASSAPVAVDQFGETASDNAESLLAQVLWAVKQKPA
;
A
#
# COMPACT_ATOMS: atom_id res chain seq x y z
N MET A 1 29.04 -22.92 53.35
CA MET A 1 28.62 -21.74 52.57
C MET A 1 29.80 -20.80 52.49
N ILE A 2 30.57 -20.89 51.41
CA ILE A 2 31.64 -19.95 51.08
C ILE A 2 31.20 -19.38 49.73
N ALA A 3 30.85 -18.10 49.72
CA ALA A 3 30.42 -17.40 48.52
C ALA A 3 31.65 -17.14 47.64
N SER A 4 31.66 -17.71 46.44
CA SER A 4 32.61 -17.40 45.38
C SER A 4 32.14 -16.14 44.65
N GLU A 5 32.95 -15.08 44.72
CA GLU A 5 32.78 -13.85 43.95
C GLU A 5 32.86 -14.11 42.43
N PRO A 6 32.10 -13.38 41.60
CA PRO A 6 32.17 -13.51 40.16
C PRO A 6 33.41 -12.80 39.64
N VAL A 7 34.27 -13.54 38.92
CA VAL A 7 35.38 -12.96 38.16
C VAL A 7 34.81 -12.25 36.94
N GLU A 8 34.85 -10.92 36.94
CA GLU A 8 34.55 -10.10 35.76
C GLU A 8 35.55 -10.43 34.63
N PRO A 9 35.08 -10.61 33.37
CA PRO A 9 35.98 -10.79 32.24
C PRO A 9 36.70 -9.47 31.98
N THR A 10 38.00 -9.44 32.26
CA THR A 10 38.88 -8.34 31.90
C THR A 10 38.78 -8.08 30.41
N ALA A 11 38.20 -6.95 30.02
CA ALA A 11 38.22 -6.46 28.65
C ALA A 11 39.68 -6.37 28.18
N MET A 12 40.10 -7.31 27.33
CA MET A 12 41.41 -7.25 26.68
C MET A 12 41.50 -5.93 25.92
N LYS A 13 42.37 -5.02 26.37
CA LYS A 13 42.70 -3.80 25.62
C LYS A 13 43.12 -4.21 24.21
N VAL A 14 42.39 -3.73 23.21
CA VAL A 14 42.75 -3.87 21.80
C VAL A 14 44.10 -3.15 21.62
N VAL A 15 45.18 -3.93 21.47
CA VAL A 15 46.51 -3.38 21.23
C VAL A 15 46.58 -2.90 19.78
N GLU A 16 46.85 -1.61 19.58
CA GLU A 16 47.16 -1.02 18.28
C GLU A 16 48.45 -0.21 18.36
N HIS A 17 49.45 -0.58 17.58
CA HIS A 17 50.73 0.13 17.50
C HIS A 17 50.60 1.45 16.73
N PRO A 18 51.39 2.48 17.04
CA PRO A 18 51.36 3.77 16.34
C PRO A 18 51.73 3.64 14.85
N LEU A 19 51.37 4.63 14.04
CA LEU A 19 51.73 4.70 12.62
C LEU A 19 53.26 4.80 12.43
N PRO A 20 53.79 4.37 11.26
CA PRO A 20 55.18 4.63 10.87
C PRO A 20 55.54 6.11 10.94
N THR A 21 56.77 6.41 11.37
CA THR A 21 57.24 7.79 11.44
C THR A 21 57.59 8.31 10.05
N VAL A 22 57.53 9.63 9.86
CA VAL A 22 57.95 10.31 8.62
C VAL A 22 59.38 9.91 8.22
N ALA A 23 60.30 9.83 9.19
CA ALA A 23 61.69 9.43 8.94
C ALA A 23 61.78 7.98 8.41
N THR A 24 61.02 7.05 9.00
CA THR A 24 60.96 5.66 8.54
C THR A 24 60.41 5.55 7.13
N VAL A 25 59.36 6.31 6.81
CA VAL A 25 58.74 6.32 5.48
C VAL A 25 59.69 6.89 4.43
N LYS A 26 60.37 8.00 4.74
CA LYS A 26 61.43 8.55 3.87
C LYS A 26 62.53 7.53 3.59
N GLN A 27 62.98 6.79 4.62
CA GLN A 27 63.97 5.73 4.45
C GLN A 27 63.47 4.61 3.52
N LEU A 28 62.23 4.16 3.68
CA LEU A 28 61.64 3.10 2.85
C LEU A 28 61.56 3.52 1.38
N TYR A 29 61.01 4.70 1.11
CA TYR A 29 60.84 5.17 -0.27
C TYR A 29 62.18 5.55 -0.93
N ALA A 30 63.16 6.06 -0.16
CA ALA A 30 64.50 6.33 -0.69
C ALA A 30 65.27 5.06 -1.10
N SER A 31 64.87 3.88 -0.59
CA SER A 31 65.52 2.58 -0.85
C SER A 31 64.69 1.61 -1.69
N ALA A 32 63.68 2.12 -2.41
CA ALA A 32 62.83 1.31 -3.29
C ALA A 32 62.39 2.10 -4.51
N PHE A 33 62.32 1.46 -5.67
CA PHE A 33 61.86 2.09 -6.92
C PHE A 33 60.46 1.61 -7.35
N ARG A 34 60.17 0.32 -7.20
CA ARG A 34 58.93 -0.34 -7.64
C ARG A 34 58.41 -1.31 -6.58
N CYS A 35 57.22 -1.87 -6.82
CA CYS A 35 56.57 -2.85 -5.95
C CYS A 35 57.51 -4.00 -5.53
N ALA A 36 57.46 -4.44 -4.27
CA ALA A 36 58.29 -5.53 -3.77
C ALA A 36 57.87 -6.93 -4.27
N MET A 37 56.64 -7.10 -4.77
CA MET A 37 56.17 -8.38 -5.31
C MET A 37 57.07 -8.84 -6.48
N PRO A 38 57.64 -10.06 -6.43
CA PRO A 38 58.47 -10.59 -7.51
C PRO A 38 57.76 -10.54 -8.87
N GLY A 39 58.42 -10.00 -9.88
CA GLY A 39 57.89 -9.87 -11.23
C GLY A 39 56.96 -8.66 -11.46
N CYS A 40 56.63 -7.87 -10.42
CA CYS A 40 55.84 -6.66 -10.58
C CYS A 40 56.72 -5.47 -11.02
N SER A 41 56.47 -4.91 -12.21
CA SER A 41 57.20 -3.75 -12.73
C SER A 41 56.57 -2.40 -12.38
N ARG A 42 55.47 -2.37 -11.62
CA ARG A 42 54.71 -1.14 -11.33
C ARG A 42 55.51 -0.22 -10.40
N PRO A 43 55.72 1.06 -10.76
CA PRO A 43 56.45 2.01 -9.93
C PRO A 43 55.64 2.43 -8.70
N LEU A 44 56.34 2.88 -7.66
CA LEU A 44 55.71 3.34 -6.40
C LEU A 44 54.96 4.66 -6.56
N TYR A 45 55.39 5.49 -7.51
CA TYR A 45 54.67 6.66 -8.02
C TYR A 45 54.48 6.48 -9.53
N LYS A 46 53.33 6.88 -10.05
CA LYS A 46 53.04 6.89 -11.48
C LYS A 46 52.70 8.29 -11.94
N THR A 47 53.00 8.61 -13.19
CA THR A 47 52.51 9.85 -13.79
C THR A 47 51.02 9.70 -14.07
N ASN A 48 50.22 10.71 -13.73
CA ASN A 48 48.84 10.81 -14.14
C ASN A 48 48.79 11.22 -15.62
N ASP A 49 48.19 10.39 -16.47
CA ASP A 49 48.14 10.62 -17.91
C ASP A 49 47.39 11.91 -18.29
N ASP A 50 46.45 12.36 -17.45
CA ASP A 50 45.64 13.56 -17.71
C ASP A 50 46.27 14.86 -17.19
N THR A 51 46.98 14.80 -16.06
CA THR A 51 47.54 16.00 -15.41
C THR A 51 49.06 16.12 -15.53
N GLY A 52 49.75 15.03 -15.86
CA GLY A 52 51.21 14.96 -15.89
C GLY A 52 51.87 14.89 -14.51
N ASP A 53 51.09 14.92 -13.43
CA ASP A 53 51.61 14.92 -12.06
C ASP A 53 52.02 13.53 -11.59
N LEU A 54 53.01 13.45 -10.70
CA LEU A 54 53.35 12.20 -10.01
C LEU A 54 52.31 11.89 -8.92
N VAL A 55 51.62 10.78 -9.07
CA VAL A 55 50.60 10.28 -8.14
C VAL A 55 51.11 9.03 -7.43
N LEU A 56 50.86 8.95 -6.13
CA LEU A 56 51.21 7.80 -5.30
C LEU A 56 50.46 6.54 -5.77
N ASN A 57 51.21 5.50 -6.13
CA ASN A 57 50.69 4.21 -6.61
C ASN A 57 51.03 3.06 -5.65
N SER A 58 51.41 3.37 -4.42
CA SER A 58 51.90 2.40 -3.45
C SER A 58 51.34 2.61 -2.05
N ARG A 59 51.41 1.55 -1.24
CA ARG A 59 51.04 1.52 0.17
C ARG A 59 52.20 0.97 0.99
N ILE A 60 52.29 1.45 2.24
CA ILE A 60 53.19 0.93 3.25
C ILE A 60 52.49 -0.24 3.94
N ALA A 61 52.81 -1.46 3.52
CA ALA A 61 52.24 -2.68 4.09
C ALA A 61 53.07 -3.14 5.29
N HIS A 62 52.39 -3.62 6.33
CA HIS A 62 53.05 -4.22 7.49
C HIS A 62 53.24 -5.72 7.26
N ILE A 63 54.45 -6.22 7.46
CA ILE A 63 54.74 -7.66 7.43
C ILE A 63 54.00 -8.35 8.59
N HIS A 64 54.09 -7.78 9.79
CA HIS A 64 53.24 -8.10 10.94
C HIS A 64 52.34 -6.91 11.28
N ALA A 65 51.01 -7.12 11.31
CA ALA A 65 50.01 -6.06 11.45
C ALA A 65 50.21 -5.14 12.68
N ARG A 66 49.65 -3.92 12.61
CA ARG A 66 49.63 -2.94 13.72
C ARG A 66 48.65 -3.28 14.84
N ARG A 67 47.55 -3.95 14.51
CA ARG A 67 46.44 -4.24 15.43
C ARG A 67 46.42 -5.71 15.81
N ALA A 68 46.21 -6.00 17.08
CA ALA A 68 45.97 -7.34 17.57
C ALA A 68 44.86 -8.03 16.77
N GLY A 69 45.17 -9.22 16.21
CA GLY A 69 44.26 -9.98 15.36
C GLY A 69 44.28 -9.62 13.87
N GLY A 70 45.10 -8.66 13.44
CA GLY A 70 45.30 -8.35 12.01
C GLY A 70 46.16 -9.37 11.25
N PRO A 71 46.34 -9.18 9.92
CA PRO A 71 47.14 -10.08 9.07
C PRO A 71 48.53 -10.36 9.66
N ARG A 72 48.83 -11.65 9.85
CA ARG A 72 50.12 -12.14 10.39
C ARG A 72 50.50 -11.49 11.73
N TRP A 73 49.55 -11.11 12.58
CA TRP A 73 49.84 -10.50 13.88
C TRP A 73 50.85 -11.33 14.69
N MET A 74 51.83 -10.63 15.27
CA MET A 74 52.83 -11.17 16.19
C MET A 74 53.02 -10.13 17.29
N ASP A 75 53.10 -10.58 18.55
CA ASP A 75 53.37 -9.69 19.66
C ASP A 75 54.80 -9.13 19.54
N MET A 76 54.92 -7.81 19.40
CA MET A 76 56.17 -7.10 19.18
C MET A 76 56.11 -5.68 19.76
N THR A 77 57.26 -5.03 19.97
CA THR A 77 57.25 -3.68 20.52
C THR A 77 56.71 -2.66 19.49
N PRO A 78 56.09 -1.55 19.93
CA PRO A 78 55.63 -0.48 19.04
C PRO A 78 56.73 0.03 18.09
N GLU A 79 57.96 0.14 18.58
CA GLU A 79 59.14 0.56 17.83
C GLU A 79 59.53 -0.44 16.74
N GLU A 80 59.53 -1.74 17.06
CA GLU A 80 59.81 -2.79 16.09
C GLU A 80 58.72 -2.88 15.03
N ASN A 81 57.44 -2.77 15.43
CA ASN A 81 56.29 -2.85 14.53
C ASN A 81 56.33 -1.77 13.45
N ARG A 82 56.65 -0.53 13.85
CA ARG A 82 56.73 0.62 12.94
C ARG A 82 58.12 0.80 12.32
N SER A 83 59.08 -0.07 12.63
CA SER A 83 60.44 0.03 12.11
C SER A 83 60.48 -0.25 10.62
N ALA A 84 61.48 0.28 9.92
CA ALA A 84 61.67 -0.02 8.52
C ALA A 84 61.67 -1.53 8.28
N SER A 85 62.23 -2.35 9.18
CA SER A 85 62.37 -3.82 9.07
C SER A 85 61.04 -4.59 8.97
N ASN A 86 59.95 -4.09 9.56
CA ASN A 86 58.62 -4.71 9.52
C ASN A 86 57.71 -4.15 8.40
N LEU A 87 58.22 -3.22 7.58
CA LEU A 87 57.44 -2.55 6.54
C LEU A 87 57.94 -2.94 5.14
N VAL A 88 57.03 -3.06 4.18
CA VAL A 88 57.34 -3.33 2.77
C VAL A 88 56.48 -2.45 1.85
N LEU A 89 57.07 -1.96 0.76
CA LEU A 89 56.36 -1.10 -0.20
C LEU A 89 55.79 -1.93 -1.34
N LEU A 90 54.46 -1.91 -1.47
CA LEU A 90 53.72 -2.62 -2.50
C LEU A 90 52.91 -1.63 -3.32
N CYS A 91 52.64 -1.94 -4.59
CA CYS A 91 51.63 -1.18 -5.32
C CYS A 91 50.26 -1.38 -4.66
N ILE A 92 49.32 -0.48 -4.96
CA ILE A 92 47.97 -0.51 -4.38
C ILE A 92 47.34 -1.91 -4.46
N GLU A 93 47.38 -2.55 -5.62
CA GLU A 93 46.79 -3.89 -5.83
C GLU A 93 47.42 -4.98 -4.95
N HIS A 94 48.74 -5.14 -5.01
CA HIS A 94 49.44 -6.17 -4.23
C HIS A 94 49.39 -5.88 -2.72
N SER A 95 49.24 -4.61 -2.31
CA SER A 95 49.07 -4.28 -0.90
C SER A 95 47.78 -4.85 -0.30
N TYR A 96 46.72 -4.99 -1.13
CA TYR A 96 45.48 -5.60 -0.71
C TYR A 96 45.55 -7.12 -0.74
N GLU A 97 46.10 -7.68 -1.81
CA GLU A 97 46.22 -9.13 -2.00
C GLU A 97 46.95 -9.80 -0.83
N VAL A 98 48.05 -9.20 -0.35
CA VAL A 98 48.81 -9.78 0.77
C VAL A 98 48.04 -9.74 2.09
N ASP A 99 47.20 -8.74 2.31
CA ASP A 99 46.44 -8.59 3.56
C ASP A 99 45.16 -9.46 3.56
N ASP A 100 44.54 -9.65 2.39
CA ASP A 100 43.36 -10.51 2.22
C ASP A 100 43.68 -12.01 2.35
N PHE A 101 44.90 -12.43 1.98
CA PHE A 101 45.32 -13.83 2.00
C PHE A 101 46.58 -14.09 2.86
N PRO A 102 46.55 -13.81 4.18
CA PRO A 102 47.75 -13.85 5.02
C PRO A 102 48.38 -15.23 5.18
N VAL A 103 47.62 -16.30 4.93
CA VAL A 103 48.11 -17.69 4.92
C VAL A 103 48.90 -17.99 3.65
N GLN A 104 48.49 -17.45 2.50
CA GLN A 104 49.17 -17.63 1.22
C GLN A 104 50.42 -16.74 1.12
N PHE A 105 50.39 -15.57 1.76
CA PHE A 105 51.49 -14.62 1.84
C PHE A 105 52.02 -14.50 3.28
N PRO A 106 52.75 -15.50 3.80
CA PRO A 106 53.27 -15.48 5.17
C PRO A 106 54.37 -14.43 5.35
N ALA A 107 54.64 -14.04 6.60
CA ALA A 107 55.60 -13.00 6.93
C ALA A 107 57.00 -13.24 6.33
N ASP A 108 57.48 -14.49 6.33
CA ASP A 108 58.79 -14.84 5.76
C ASP A 108 58.86 -14.63 4.25
N MET A 109 57.73 -14.75 3.55
CA MET A 109 57.66 -14.44 2.12
C MET A 109 57.78 -12.94 1.89
N LEU A 110 57.05 -12.12 2.65
CA LEU A 110 57.13 -10.65 2.53
C LEU A 110 58.51 -10.11 2.92
N ARG A 111 59.19 -10.75 3.90
CA ARG A 111 60.60 -10.46 4.22
C ARG A 111 61.52 -10.72 3.02
N LYS A 112 61.31 -11.83 2.29
CA LYS A 112 62.08 -12.13 1.06
C LYS A 112 61.81 -11.10 -0.03
N TRP A 113 60.55 -10.72 -0.26
CA TRP A 113 60.17 -9.72 -1.27
C TRP A 113 60.83 -8.37 -0.99
N LYS A 114 60.79 -7.95 0.27
CA LYS A 114 61.48 -6.75 0.70
C LYS A 114 62.99 -6.85 0.51
N GLN A 115 63.61 -7.98 0.85
CA GLN A 115 65.04 -8.17 0.64
C GLN A 115 65.39 -8.04 -0.84
N SER A 116 64.60 -8.63 -1.73
CA SER A 116 64.75 -8.46 -3.19
C SER A 116 64.56 -7.01 -3.64
N GLN A 117 63.62 -6.27 -3.04
CA GLN A 117 63.42 -4.84 -3.33
C GLN A 117 64.64 -3.99 -2.93
N LEU A 118 65.30 -4.31 -1.81
CA LEU A 118 66.52 -3.64 -1.37
C LEU A 118 67.74 -4.02 -2.24
N GLU A 119 67.86 -5.28 -2.64
CA GLU A 119 68.89 -5.74 -3.57
C GLU A 119 68.76 -5.07 -4.94
N GLU A 120 67.54 -4.93 -5.42
CA GLU A 120 67.25 -4.19 -6.64
C GLU A 120 67.72 -2.74 -6.51
N TYR A 121 67.38 -2.05 -5.42
CA TYR A 121 67.86 -0.70 -5.14
C TYR A 121 69.39 -0.62 -5.14
N GLN A 122 70.08 -1.59 -4.53
CA GLN A 122 71.55 -1.62 -4.54
C GLN A 122 72.13 -1.72 -5.96
N GLN A 123 71.46 -2.43 -6.87
CA GLN A 123 71.89 -2.58 -8.26
C GLN A 123 71.60 -1.34 -9.10
N ILE A 124 70.42 -0.73 -8.96
CA ILE A 124 69.95 0.35 -9.84
C ILE A 124 70.22 1.75 -9.26
N GLN A 125 70.44 1.87 -7.95
CA GLN A 125 70.66 3.11 -7.20
C GLN A 125 69.60 4.19 -7.46
N ARG A 126 68.33 3.77 -7.58
CA ARG A 126 67.16 4.63 -7.81
C ARG A 126 66.10 4.40 -6.75
N GLY A 127 65.64 5.48 -6.12
CA GLY A 127 64.52 5.47 -5.17
C GLY A 127 63.73 6.77 -5.24
N TRP A 128 62.78 6.95 -4.34
CA TRP A 128 61.90 8.12 -4.27
C TRP A 128 62.24 8.97 -3.04
N PRO A 129 63.02 10.06 -3.20
CA PRO A 129 63.31 10.97 -2.10
C PRO A 129 62.06 11.82 -1.78
N LEU A 130 61.37 11.50 -0.68
CA LEU A 130 60.15 12.20 -0.28
C LEU A 130 60.43 13.41 0.61
N SER A 131 59.64 14.47 0.45
CA SER A 131 59.48 15.54 1.44
C SER A 131 58.68 15.08 2.67
N ASP A 132 58.64 15.88 3.75
CA ASP A 132 57.82 15.54 4.93
C ASP A 132 56.32 15.49 4.59
N ALA A 133 55.86 16.36 3.68
CA ALA A 133 54.47 16.40 3.23
C ALA A 133 54.11 15.15 2.42
N GLU A 134 54.95 14.73 1.47
CA GLU A 134 54.71 13.52 0.66
C GLU A 134 54.79 12.25 1.51
N ALA A 135 55.72 12.19 2.47
CA ALA A 135 55.77 11.09 3.43
C ALA A 135 54.50 11.05 4.32
N GLY A 136 53.99 12.20 4.76
CA GLY A 136 52.71 12.30 5.45
C GLY A 136 51.52 11.83 4.61
N GLN A 137 51.48 12.18 3.32
CA GLN A 137 50.48 11.69 2.38
C GLN A 137 50.56 10.16 2.21
N ALA A 138 51.76 9.60 2.06
CA ALA A 138 51.94 8.15 1.96
C ALA A 138 51.47 7.40 3.22
N ILE A 139 51.69 7.97 4.41
CA ILE A 139 51.18 7.44 5.68
C ILE A 139 49.64 7.43 5.68
N GLY A 140 49.02 8.59 5.41
CA GLY A 140 47.56 8.73 5.42
C GLY A 140 46.86 7.86 4.38
N ALA A 141 47.44 7.78 3.19
CA ALA A 141 46.96 6.94 2.10
C ALA A 141 47.03 5.45 2.48
N SER A 142 48.08 5.03 3.19
CA SER A 142 48.23 3.64 3.65
C SER A 142 47.29 3.28 4.80
N SER A 143 46.88 4.23 5.64
CA SER A 143 45.91 3.97 6.72
C SER A 143 44.45 3.95 6.25
N ALA A 144 44.06 4.79 5.29
CA ALA A 144 42.67 4.90 4.81
C ALA A 144 42.23 3.72 3.92
N ALA A 145 43.18 2.98 3.35
CA ALA A 145 42.93 1.88 2.42
C ALA A 145 42.16 0.69 3.04
N VAL A 146 42.26 0.50 4.36
CA VAL A 146 41.55 -0.53 5.13
C VAL A 146 40.03 -0.30 5.15
N GLU A 147 39.57 0.95 5.06
CA GLU A 147 38.13 1.27 5.11
C GLU A 147 37.43 1.07 3.75
N HIS A 148 38.13 1.23 2.63
CA HIS A 148 37.55 1.10 1.28
C HIS A 148 37.32 -0.34 0.81
N HIS A 149 38.08 -1.32 1.32
CA HIS A 149 37.98 -2.74 0.93
C HIS A 149 36.67 -3.41 1.37
N HIS A 150 36.06 -2.89 2.43
CA HIS A 150 34.79 -3.38 2.93
C HIS A 150 33.57 -2.82 2.17
N ALA A 151 33.70 -1.80 1.31
CA ALA A 151 32.55 -1.23 0.60
C ALA A 151 32.09 -2.05 -0.62
N GLY A 152 32.98 -2.84 -1.25
CA GLY A 152 32.67 -3.58 -2.48
C GLY A 152 31.64 -4.71 -2.29
N ALA A 153 31.81 -5.52 -1.24
CA ALA A 153 30.94 -6.67 -0.97
C ALA A 153 29.48 -6.27 -0.65
N ILE A 154 29.30 -5.16 0.08
CA ILE A 154 27.95 -4.66 0.41
C ILE A 154 27.26 -4.05 -0.82
N LEU A 155 28.00 -3.38 -1.71
CA LEU A 155 27.45 -2.83 -2.94
C LEU A 155 27.00 -3.92 -3.93
N GLY A 156 27.75 -5.03 -4.01
CA GLY A 156 27.35 -6.23 -4.77
C GLY A 156 26.02 -6.80 -4.27
N THR A 157 25.92 -7.00 -2.95
CA THR A 157 24.68 -7.46 -2.28
C THR A 157 23.49 -6.54 -2.57
N VAL A 158 23.65 -5.22 -2.40
CA VAL A 158 22.55 -4.26 -2.64
C VAL A 158 22.08 -4.31 -4.09
N ARG A 159 22.99 -4.37 -5.07
CA ARG A 159 22.64 -4.46 -6.49
C ARG A 159 21.92 -5.78 -6.81
N ALA A 160 22.39 -6.90 -6.29
CA ALA A 160 21.75 -8.20 -6.51
C ALA A 160 20.33 -8.23 -5.94
N VAL A 161 20.12 -7.71 -4.73
CA VAL A 161 18.78 -7.62 -4.11
C VAL A 161 17.83 -6.75 -4.94
N GLU A 162 18.29 -5.59 -5.41
CA GLU A 162 17.46 -4.72 -6.27
C GLU A 162 17.06 -5.38 -7.59
N ARG A 163 17.99 -6.13 -8.21
CA ARG A 163 17.66 -6.93 -9.40
C ARG A 163 16.61 -7.98 -9.10
N LEU A 164 16.71 -8.67 -7.95
CA LEU A 164 15.71 -9.66 -7.55
C LEU A 164 14.34 -9.02 -7.35
N ILE A 165 14.26 -7.86 -6.69
CA ILE A 165 12.99 -7.15 -6.48
C ILE A 165 12.34 -6.78 -7.83
N LEU A 166 13.12 -6.19 -8.74
CA LEU A 166 12.63 -5.83 -10.07
C LEU A 166 12.21 -7.06 -10.90
N ALA A 167 13.01 -8.12 -10.85
CA ALA A 167 12.70 -9.37 -11.54
C ALA A 167 11.42 -10.01 -11.00
N ALA A 168 11.24 -10.05 -9.68
CA ALA A 168 10.06 -10.62 -9.02
C ALA A 168 8.78 -9.87 -9.44
N ARG A 169 8.79 -8.54 -9.40
CA ARG A 169 7.67 -7.70 -9.88
C ARG A 169 7.35 -7.96 -11.35
N ASN A 170 8.36 -8.09 -12.20
CA ASN A 170 8.17 -8.38 -13.62
C ASN A 170 7.60 -9.79 -13.86
N SER A 171 8.08 -10.79 -13.12
CA SER A 171 7.64 -12.19 -13.25
C SER A 171 6.15 -12.36 -12.93
N ARG A 172 5.58 -11.47 -12.10
CA ARG A 172 4.16 -11.50 -11.69
C ARG A 172 3.18 -11.31 -12.85
N ARG A 173 3.62 -10.67 -13.95
CA ARG A 173 2.78 -10.37 -15.12
C ARG A 173 2.22 -11.63 -15.80
N GLY A 174 3.00 -12.70 -15.86
CA GLY A 174 2.59 -13.97 -16.47
C GLY A 174 1.39 -14.58 -15.74
N PRO A 175 1.52 -14.91 -14.44
CA PRO A 175 0.41 -15.40 -13.61
C PRO A 175 -0.80 -14.47 -13.61
N ALA A 176 -0.59 -13.15 -13.51
CA ALA A 176 -1.68 -12.16 -13.55
C ALA A 176 -2.50 -12.21 -14.85
N THR A 177 -1.83 -12.42 -15.99
CA THR A 177 -2.48 -12.56 -17.30
C THR A 177 -3.38 -13.81 -17.33
N GLN A 178 -2.90 -14.92 -16.77
CA GLN A 178 -3.68 -16.18 -16.73
C GLN A 178 -4.86 -16.10 -15.77
N ALA A 179 -4.68 -15.47 -14.60
CA ALA A 179 -5.76 -15.20 -13.66
C ALA A 179 -6.85 -14.31 -14.29
N THR A 180 -6.45 -13.26 -15.02
CA THR A 180 -7.37 -12.37 -15.75
C THR A 180 -8.13 -13.13 -16.84
N ALA A 181 -7.45 -14.02 -17.58
CA ALA A 181 -8.09 -14.86 -18.59
C ALA A 181 -9.16 -15.79 -17.99
N TRP A 182 -8.89 -16.39 -16.82
CA TRP A 182 -9.88 -17.19 -16.09
C TRP A 182 -11.09 -16.35 -15.64
N LEU A 183 -10.85 -15.17 -15.09
CA LEU A 183 -11.93 -14.27 -14.68
C LEU A 183 -12.81 -13.85 -15.87
N ALA A 184 -12.21 -13.61 -17.03
CA ALA A 184 -12.93 -13.32 -18.26
C ALA A 184 -13.76 -14.53 -18.76
N ALA A 185 -13.21 -15.74 -18.70
CA ALA A 185 -13.94 -16.96 -19.06
C ALA A 185 -15.13 -17.20 -18.11
N THR A 186 -14.91 -17.03 -16.81
CA THR A 186 -15.95 -17.13 -15.78
C THR A 186 -17.03 -16.07 -16.01
N ALA A 187 -16.66 -14.81 -16.24
CA ALA A 187 -17.60 -13.74 -16.54
C ALA A 187 -18.42 -14.03 -17.81
N ARG A 188 -17.80 -14.62 -18.85
CA ARG A 188 -18.49 -15.03 -20.07
C ARG A 188 -19.51 -16.13 -19.81
N ALA A 189 -19.14 -17.16 -19.06
CA ALA A 189 -20.04 -18.24 -18.67
C ALA A 189 -21.22 -17.69 -17.84
N ARG A 190 -20.94 -16.77 -16.91
CA ARG A 190 -21.92 -16.14 -16.02
C ARG A 190 -22.74 -15.02 -16.64
N ARG A 191 -22.65 -14.78 -17.96
CA ARG A 191 -23.46 -13.75 -18.66
C ARG A 191 -24.96 -14.00 -18.58
N ILE A 192 -25.36 -15.26 -18.57
CA ILE A 192 -26.76 -15.64 -18.41
C ILE A 192 -26.95 -16.02 -16.95
N THR A 193 -27.75 -15.23 -16.23
CA THR A 193 -28.13 -15.55 -14.86
C THR A 193 -29.39 -16.41 -14.90
N ALA A 194 -29.26 -17.66 -14.48
CA ALA A 194 -30.41 -18.51 -14.17
C ALA A 194 -30.69 -18.44 -12.66
N TYR A 195 -31.88 -18.84 -12.25
CA TYR A 195 -32.25 -18.93 -10.83
C TYR A 195 -32.76 -20.34 -10.52
N ASP A 196 -32.42 -20.87 -9.35
CA ASP A 196 -33.00 -22.13 -8.86
C ASP A 196 -34.46 -21.92 -8.37
N GLN A 197 -35.10 -22.99 -7.91
CA GLN A 197 -36.47 -22.94 -7.41
C GLN A 197 -36.59 -22.05 -6.17
N GLU A 198 -35.49 -21.88 -5.44
CA GLU A 198 -35.37 -21.06 -4.26
C GLU A 198 -34.98 -19.60 -4.60
N GLY A 199 -34.79 -19.24 -5.88
CA GLY A 199 -34.41 -17.89 -6.29
C GLY A 199 -32.93 -17.52 -6.08
N ASN A 200 -32.07 -18.46 -5.70
CA ASN A 200 -30.62 -18.26 -5.70
C ASN A 200 -30.12 -18.17 -7.14
N ALA A 201 -29.09 -17.35 -7.36
CA ALA A 201 -28.46 -17.27 -8.67
C ALA A 201 -27.71 -18.58 -8.96
N ILE A 202 -28.07 -19.24 -10.05
CA ILE A 202 -27.28 -20.31 -10.64
C ILE A 202 -26.41 -19.68 -11.72
N TYR A 203 -25.11 -19.91 -11.57
CA TYR A 203 -24.09 -19.46 -12.49
C TYR A 203 -23.68 -20.64 -13.37
N ALA A 204 -23.69 -20.45 -14.68
CA ALA A 204 -22.95 -21.35 -15.54
C ALA A 204 -21.45 -21.14 -15.27
N GLU A 205 -20.75 -22.24 -14.98
CA GLU A 205 -19.30 -22.27 -14.86
C GLU A 205 -18.67 -22.61 -16.22
N PRO A 206 -17.42 -22.18 -16.47
CA PRO A 206 -16.65 -22.67 -17.61
C PRO A 206 -16.62 -24.21 -17.62
N SER A 207 -16.56 -24.80 -18.82
CA SER A 207 -16.53 -26.26 -18.95
C SER A 207 -15.36 -26.87 -18.17
N SER A 208 -15.45 -28.14 -17.76
CA SER A 208 -14.35 -28.81 -17.06
C SER A 208 -13.05 -28.83 -17.88
N SER A 209 -13.15 -28.83 -19.22
CA SER A 209 -12.02 -28.73 -20.14
C SER A 209 -11.37 -27.35 -20.08
N GLU A 210 -12.17 -26.28 -20.21
CA GLU A 210 -11.70 -24.89 -20.15
C GLU A 210 -11.12 -24.55 -18.78
N THR A 211 -11.76 -25.02 -17.69
CA THR A 211 -11.24 -24.90 -16.32
C THR A 211 -9.88 -25.55 -16.16
N ARG A 212 -9.70 -26.76 -16.71
CA ARG A 212 -8.41 -27.46 -16.66
C ARG A 212 -7.34 -26.71 -17.44
N GLN A 213 -7.68 -26.20 -18.62
CA GLN A 213 -6.77 -25.42 -19.45
C GLN A 213 -6.25 -24.18 -18.71
N HIS A 214 -7.15 -23.37 -18.12
CA HIS A 214 -6.74 -22.17 -17.39
C HIS A 214 -5.92 -22.51 -16.14
N ARG A 215 -6.29 -23.56 -15.40
CA ARG A 215 -5.52 -24.02 -14.22
C ARG A 215 -4.10 -24.42 -14.61
N THR A 216 -3.96 -25.23 -15.66
CA THR A 216 -2.65 -25.66 -16.16
C THR A 216 -1.83 -24.46 -16.63
N ALA A 217 -2.44 -23.51 -17.33
CA ALA A 217 -1.74 -22.30 -17.79
C ALA A 217 -1.26 -21.42 -16.64
N LEU A 218 -2.08 -21.23 -15.59
CA LEU A 218 -1.68 -20.49 -14.40
C LEU A 218 -0.51 -21.18 -13.66
N HIS A 219 -0.60 -22.49 -13.46
CA HIS A 219 0.47 -23.25 -12.82
C HIS A 219 1.77 -23.20 -13.64
N ALA A 220 1.68 -23.29 -14.97
CA ALA A 220 2.84 -23.16 -15.85
C ALA A 220 3.47 -21.76 -15.75
N ALA A 221 2.64 -20.71 -15.69
CA ALA A 221 3.13 -19.34 -15.52
C ALA A 221 3.81 -19.11 -14.17
N LEU A 222 3.29 -19.70 -13.08
CA LEU A 222 3.93 -19.64 -11.75
C LEU A 222 5.26 -20.40 -11.73
N ALA A 223 5.30 -21.60 -12.33
CA ALA A 223 6.53 -22.37 -12.46
C ALA A 223 7.59 -21.62 -13.28
N GLN A 224 7.18 -20.96 -14.37
CA GLN A 224 8.06 -20.13 -15.19
C GLN A 224 8.62 -18.93 -14.39
N ALA A 225 7.78 -18.25 -13.59
CA ALA A 225 8.23 -17.17 -12.73
C ALA A 225 9.30 -17.64 -11.73
N CYS A 226 9.10 -18.78 -11.06
CA CYS A 226 10.11 -19.36 -10.17
C CYS A 226 11.40 -19.71 -10.93
N TYR A 227 11.29 -20.31 -12.12
CA TYR A 227 12.43 -20.67 -12.95
C TYR A 227 13.30 -19.46 -13.32
N GLU A 228 12.67 -18.34 -13.68
CA GLU A 228 13.36 -17.08 -14.01
C GLU A 228 14.01 -16.42 -12.79
N LEU A 229 13.40 -16.52 -11.61
CA LEU A 229 13.89 -15.87 -10.39
C LEU A 229 14.99 -16.65 -9.67
N THR A 230 14.98 -17.97 -9.77
CA THR A 230 15.97 -18.84 -9.10
C THR A 230 17.42 -18.39 -9.33
N PRO A 231 17.90 -18.18 -10.58
CA PRO A 231 19.29 -17.74 -10.79
C PRO A 231 19.59 -16.35 -10.22
N VAL A 232 18.61 -15.45 -10.19
CA VAL A 232 18.77 -14.10 -9.62
C VAL A 232 18.83 -14.17 -8.09
N ALA A 233 18.02 -15.02 -7.47
CA ALA A 233 18.05 -15.28 -6.04
C ALA A 233 19.36 -15.96 -5.60
N ASP A 234 19.88 -16.88 -6.42
CA ASP A 234 21.18 -17.53 -6.18
C ASP A 234 22.33 -16.50 -6.24
N GLU A 235 22.29 -15.54 -7.17
CA GLU A 235 23.26 -14.43 -7.22
C GLU A 235 23.26 -13.63 -5.91
N VAL A 236 22.08 -13.31 -5.35
CA VAL A 236 21.97 -12.64 -4.05
C VAL A 236 22.64 -13.46 -2.94
N LYS A 237 22.39 -14.78 -2.90
CA LYS A 237 22.98 -15.66 -1.89
C LYS A 237 24.50 -15.75 -2.00
N VAL A 238 25.05 -15.73 -3.21
CA VAL A 238 26.50 -15.68 -3.46
C VAL A 238 27.11 -14.38 -2.91
N GLU A 239 26.51 -13.23 -3.22
CA GLU A 239 26.97 -11.92 -2.72
C GLU A 239 26.87 -11.82 -1.20
N LEU A 240 25.80 -12.34 -0.61
CA LEU A 240 25.62 -12.43 0.84
C LEU A 240 26.69 -13.30 1.51
N ALA A 241 27.10 -14.40 0.88
CA ALA A 241 28.17 -15.25 1.38
C ALA A 241 29.52 -14.51 1.38
N ALA A 242 29.80 -13.72 0.34
CA ALA A 242 30.98 -12.86 0.28
C ALA A 242 30.96 -11.79 1.38
N ALA A 243 29.83 -11.08 1.56
CA ALA A 243 29.67 -10.09 2.61
C ALA A 243 29.87 -10.68 4.02
N ARG A 244 29.31 -11.86 4.30
CA ARG A 244 29.49 -12.57 5.58
C ARG A 244 30.94 -12.97 5.82
N ALA A 245 31.64 -13.46 4.80
CA ALA A 245 33.05 -13.82 4.89
C ALA A 245 33.94 -12.61 5.19
N SER A 246 33.64 -11.46 4.58
CA SER A 246 34.37 -10.21 4.82
C SER A 246 34.11 -9.59 6.20
N ARG A 247 32.91 -9.76 6.80
CA ARG A 247 32.59 -9.24 8.14
C ARG A 247 31.66 -10.19 8.92
N PRO A 248 32.18 -11.09 9.75
CA PRO A 248 31.36 -12.06 10.51
C PRO A 248 30.34 -11.42 11.46
N ALA A 249 30.61 -10.20 11.95
CA ALA A 249 29.74 -9.49 12.90
C ALA A 249 28.32 -9.20 12.38
N ILE A 250 28.09 -9.20 11.07
CA ILE A 250 26.76 -8.92 10.47
C ILE A 250 25.92 -10.18 10.21
N THR A 251 26.37 -11.35 10.62
CA THR A 251 25.79 -12.66 10.23
C THR A 251 24.27 -12.73 10.45
N LYS A 252 23.74 -12.11 11.52
CA LYS A 252 22.30 -12.10 11.79
C LYS A 252 21.48 -11.38 10.70
N TRP A 253 21.99 -10.28 10.14
CA TRP A 253 21.32 -9.55 9.06
C TRP A 253 21.48 -10.24 7.71
N VAL A 254 22.65 -10.85 7.44
CA VAL A 254 22.83 -11.69 6.24
C VAL A 254 21.83 -12.85 6.22
N SER A 255 21.62 -13.49 7.38
CA SER A 255 20.65 -14.59 7.51
C SER A 255 19.21 -14.12 7.30
N TRP A 256 18.88 -12.89 7.74
CA TRP A 256 17.56 -12.30 7.49
C TRP A 256 17.32 -12.04 6.00
N VAL A 257 18.27 -11.40 5.30
CA VAL A 257 18.14 -11.17 3.85
C VAL A 257 18.04 -12.50 3.10
N SER A 258 18.83 -13.51 3.47
CA SER A 258 18.76 -14.84 2.83
C SER A 258 17.38 -15.48 2.99
N ARG A 259 16.75 -15.35 4.16
CA ARG A 259 15.40 -15.88 4.40
C ARG A 259 14.35 -15.13 3.58
N ALA A 260 14.40 -13.80 3.58
CA ALA A 260 13.50 -12.97 2.79
C ALA A 260 13.60 -13.28 1.28
N VAL A 261 14.81 -13.63 0.78
CA VAL A 261 14.99 -14.12 -0.60
C VAL A 261 14.23 -15.44 -0.85
N ASP A 262 14.28 -16.38 0.10
CA ASP A 262 13.53 -17.65 0.00
C ASP A 262 12.02 -17.40 0.05
N ASP A 263 11.56 -16.47 0.88
CA ASP A 263 10.16 -16.07 0.96
C ASP A 263 9.68 -15.43 -0.36
N VAL A 264 10.52 -14.61 -1.02
CA VAL A 264 10.21 -14.06 -2.35
C VAL A 264 10.03 -15.17 -3.38
N LEU A 265 10.91 -16.18 -3.39
CA LEU A 265 10.78 -17.32 -4.31
C LEU A 265 9.51 -18.12 -4.04
N ALA A 266 9.19 -18.37 -2.76
CA ALA A 266 7.99 -19.07 -2.35
C ALA A 266 6.73 -18.29 -2.75
N ALA A 267 6.65 -17.01 -2.43
CA ALA A 267 5.53 -16.13 -2.78
C ALA A 267 5.34 -16.03 -4.30
N SER A 268 6.43 -15.94 -5.07
CA SER A 268 6.38 -15.87 -6.55
C SER A 268 5.79 -17.13 -7.19
N GLY A 269 5.94 -18.29 -6.53
CA GLY A 269 5.36 -19.56 -6.98
C GLY A 269 3.90 -19.77 -6.59
N THR A 270 3.30 -18.82 -5.88
CA THR A 270 1.93 -18.94 -5.38
C THR A 270 1.02 -17.85 -5.95
N TRP A 271 -0.25 -18.19 -6.14
CA TRP A 271 -1.32 -17.26 -6.50
C TRP A 271 -2.53 -17.51 -5.62
N PRO A 272 -3.26 -16.48 -5.16
CA PRO A 272 -4.44 -16.66 -4.33
C PRO A 272 -5.47 -17.59 -4.98
N GLY A 273 -6.06 -18.47 -4.18
CA GLY A 273 -6.92 -19.55 -4.65
C GLY A 273 -8.27 -19.11 -5.24
N LEU A 274 -8.96 -20.07 -5.86
CA LEU A 274 -10.35 -19.91 -6.31
C LEU A 274 -11.27 -19.58 -5.13
N PRO A 275 -12.35 -18.80 -5.33
CA PRO A 275 -12.97 -18.44 -6.62
C PRO A 275 -12.56 -17.07 -7.18
N GLU A 276 -11.91 -16.20 -6.40
CA GLU A 276 -11.67 -14.82 -6.82
C GLU A 276 -10.40 -14.64 -7.67
N LEU A 277 -9.38 -15.50 -7.54
CA LEU A 277 -8.07 -15.40 -8.24
C LEU A 277 -7.49 -13.96 -8.30
N LYS A 278 -7.84 -13.09 -7.35
CA LYS A 278 -7.31 -11.72 -7.26
C LYS A 278 -5.98 -11.74 -6.54
N ASP A 279 -5.04 -10.94 -7.02
CA ASP A 279 -3.78 -10.75 -6.30
C ASP A 279 -4.07 -10.09 -4.94
N ASN A 280 -3.58 -10.70 -3.87
CA ASN A 280 -3.78 -10.25 -2.49
C ASN A 280 -2.59 -9.43 -1.98
N GLY A 281 -1.62 -9.11 -2.86
CA GLY A 281 -0.45 -8.32 -2.51
C GLY A 281 0.61 -9.09 -1.72
N GLN A 282 0.47 -10.41 -1.56
CA GLN A 282 1.42 -11.22 -0.77
C GLN A 282 2.87 -11.11 -1.29
N LEU A 283 3.07 -11.06 -2.61
CA LEU A 283 4.41 -10.88 -3.17
C LEU A 283 4.99 -9.50 -2.83
N GLU A 284 4.20 -8.42 -2.93
CA GLU A 284 4.67 -7.08 -2.59
C GLU A 284 5.01 -6.96 -1.09
N ALA A 285 4.22 -7.56 -0.21
CA ALA A 285 4.51 -7.59 1.22
C ALA A 285 5.88 -8.24 1.53
N VAL A 286 6.19 -9.35 0.88
CA VAL A 286 7.49 -10.03 1.04
C VAL A 286 8.64 -9.25 0.39
N LEU A 287 8.38 -8.54 -0.72
CA LEU A 287 9.37 -7.65 -1.33
C LEU A 287 9.70 -6.44 -0.44
N ASP A 288 8.71 -5.90 0.27
CA ASP A 288 8.91 -4.82 1.24
C ASP A 288 9.77 -5.31 2.42
N GLU A 289 9.52 -6.52 2.93
CA GLU A 289 10.38 -7.13 3.97
C GLU A 289 11.83 -7.32 3.46
N LEU A 290 12.02 -7.81 2.23
CA LEU A 290 13.35 -7.95 1.63
C LEU A 290 14.07 -6.59 1.53
N ALA A 291 13.33 -5.53 1.15
CA ALA A 291 13.87 -4.18 1.04
C ALA A 291 14.30 -3.63 2.41
N GLU A 292 13.53 -3.90 3.46
CA GLU A 292 13.83 -3.57 4.85
C GLU A 292 15.06 -4.34 5.35
N ALA A 293 15.10 -5.65 5.17
CA ALA A 293 16.21 -6.51 5.58
C ALA A 293 17.54 -6.05 4.95
N ARG A 294 17.52 -5.69 3.66
CA ARG A 294 18.67 -5.11 2.94
C ARG A 294 19.06 -3.74 3.51
N GLY A 295 18.10 -2.89 3.86
CA GLY A 295 18.36 -1.61 4.52
C GLY A 295 19.07 -1.79 5.87
N ALA A 296 18.57 -2.71 6.69
CA ALA A 296 19.15 -3.07 7.98
C ALA A 296 20.57 -3.64 7.85
N LEU A 297 20.79 -4.53 6.87
CA LEU A 297 22.12 -5.05 6.54
C LEU A 297 23.10 -3.93 6.17
N SER A 298 22.65 -2.95 5.38
CA SER A 298 23.47 -1.81 4.95
C SER A 298 23.85 -0.90 6.12
N ALA A 299 22.91 -0.61 7.02
CA ALA A 299 23.17 0.17 8.24
C ALA A 299 24.14 -0.57 9.18
N ALA A 300 23.90 -1.87 9.42
CA ALA A 300 24.78 -2.72 10.21
C ALA A 300 26.20 -2.79 9.63
N TRP A 301 26.31 -2.82 8.29
CA TRP A 301 27.58 -2.77 7.59
C TRP A 301 28.31 -1.44 7.82
N ARG A 302 27.61 -0.31 7.87
CA ARG A 302 28.21 1.00 8.17
C ARG A 302 28.54 1.20 9.67
N GLY A 303 28.12 0.26 10.53
CA GLY A 303 28.26 0.41 11.98
C GLY A 303 27.25 1.38 12.59
N GLU A 304 26.19 1.69 11.84
CA GLU A 304 25.05 2.48 12.31
C GLU A 304 24.12 1.62 13.17
N GLU A 305 23.22 2.27 13.91
CA GLU A 305 22.15 1.58 14.62
C GLU A 305 21.21 0.92 13.60
N ALA A 306 21.16 -0.41 13.60
CA ALA A 306 20.39 -1.19 12.65
C ALA A 306 19.31 -2.02 13.38
N PRO A 307 18.08 -2.08 12.84
CA PRO A 307 17.02 -2.89 13.43
C PRO A 307 17.45 -4.35 13.46
N SER A 308 17.14 -5.05 14.56
CA SER A 308 17.45 -6.48 14.66
C SER A 308 16.43 -7.29 13.84
N PRO A 309 16.85 -8.43 13.26
CA PRO A 309 15.93 -9.29 12.52
C PRO A 309 14.71 -9.64 13.35
N PRO A 310 13.50 -9.61 12.77
CA PRO A 310 12.30 -10.03 13.46
C PRO A 310 12.43 -11.50 13.88
N PRO A 311 11.90 -11.87 15.06
CA PRO A 311 11.73 -13.29 15.41
C PRO A 311 10.87 -13.98 14.37
N GLU A 312 11.05 -15.30 14.18
CA GLU A 312 10.25 -16.07 13.22
C GLU A 312 8.75 -15.80 13.41
N PRO A 313 8.04 -15.39 12.35
CA PRO A 313 6.65 -14.99 12.48
C PRO A 313 5.79 -16.17 12.93
N GLN A 314 5.03 -15.97 13.99
CA GLN A 314 3.85 -16.80 14.27
C GLN A 314 2.72 -16.34 13.35
N PRO A 315 1.90 -17.25 12.83
CA PRO A 315 0.81 -16.87 11.93
C PRO A 315 -0.23 -16.04 12.68
N GLU A 316 -0.19 -14.72 12.52
CA GLU A 316 -1.32 -13.87 12.89
C GLU A 316 -2.43 -14.02 11.83
N PRO A 317 -3.70 -14.14 12.24
CA PRO A 317 -4.81 -14.20 11.30
C PRO A 317 -4.88 -12.88 10.52
N PRO A 318 -5.24 -12.92 9.23
CA PRO A 318 -5.30 -11.71 8.41
C PRO A 318 -6.32 -10.74 9.00
N VAL A 319 -5.93 -9.47 9.11
CA VAL A 319 -6.85 -8.37 9.32
C VAL A 319 -7.76 -8.34 8.10
N VAL A 320 -9.03 -8.75 8.27
CA VAL A 320 -10.03 -8.63 7.20
C VAL A 320 -10.36 -7.15 7.07
N GLU A 321 -9.76 -6.50 6.09
CA GLU A 321 -10.12 -5.15 5.68
C GLU A 321 -11.56 -5.20 5.15
N HIS A 322 -12.49 -4.58 5.87
CA HIS A 322 -13.91 -4.53 5.50
C HIS A 322 -14.10 -3.39 4.51
N ASP A 323 -14.38 -3.71 3.24
CA ASP A 323 -14.86 -2.77 2.24
C ASP A 323 -16.38 -2.59 2.43
N PRO A 324 -16.86 -1.44 2.94
CA PRO A 324 -18.28 -1.26 3.26
C PRO A 324 -19.20 -1.42 2.04
N LEU A 325 -18.71 -1.11 0.84
CA LEU A 325 -19.48 -1.26 -0.39
C LEU A 325 -19.52 -2.72 -0.83
N LYS A 326 -18.42 -3.46 -0.66
CA LYS A 326 -18.39 -4.93 -0.88
C LYS A 326 -19.34 -5.63 0.08
N ASP A 327 -19.32 -5.26 1.35
CA ASP A 327 -20.19 -5.84 2.39
C ASP A 327 -21.66 -5.56 2.11
N HIS A 328 -21.99 -4.32 1.72
CA HIS A 328 -23.37 -3.96 1.33
C HIS A 328 -23.83 -4.75 0.11
N ARG A 329 -22.98 -4.90 -0.92
CA ARG A 329 -23.28 -5.75 -2.09
C ARG A 329 -23.54 -7.20 -1.70
N ALA A 330 -22.74 -7.76 -0.80
CA ALA A 330 -22.89 -9.13 -0.32
C ALA A 330 -24.20 -9.31 0.47
N LEU A 331 -24.55 -8.33 1.32
CA LEU A 331 -25.82 -8.31 2.04
C LEU A 331 -27.02 -8.29 1.10
N LEU A 332 -27.04 -7.39 0.11
CA LEU A 332 -28.12 -7.33 -0.88
C LEU A 332 -28.19 -8.62 -1.71
N ALA A 333 -27.05 -9.22 -2.05
CA ALA A 333 -27.01 -10.49 -2.78
C ALA A 333 -27.68 -11.64 -2.01
N ARG A 334 -27.48 -11.72 -0.68
CA ARG A 334 -28.17 -12.68 0.20
C ARG A 334 -29.69 -12.48 0.23
N ALA A 335 -30.16 -11.24 0.10
CA ALA A 335 -31.58 -10.89 0.17
C ALA A 335 -32.33 -11.01 -1.18
N ARG A 336 -31.65 -10.87 -2.32
CA ARG A 336 -32.26 -10.95 -3.66
C ARG A 336 -33.17 -12.16 -3.90
N PRO A 337 -32.86 -13.38 -3.42
CA PRO A 337 -33.75 -14.52 -3.60
C PRO A 337 -35.17 -14.30 -3.06
N TYR A 338 -35.33 -13.59 -1.94
CA TYR A 338 -36.64 -13.30 -1.33
C TYR A 338 -37.54 -12.43 -2.19
N ALA A 339 -36.96 -11.58 -3.05
CA ALA A 339 -37.72 -10.79 -4.02
C ALA A 339 -38.07 -11.57 -5.29
N ARG A 340 -37.38 -12.68 -5.56
CA ARG A 340 -37.55 -13.51 -6.77
C ARG A 340 -38.59 -14.61 -6.58
N VAL A 341 -38.68 -15.17 -5.37
CA VAL A 341 -39.59 -16.27 -5.06
C VAL A 341 -40.51 -15.94 -3.90
N GLU A 342 -41.71 -16.51 -3.93
CA GLU A 342 -42.78 -16.11 -3.04
C GLU A 342 -42.87 -16.91 -1.74
N HIS A 343 -42.22 -18.07 -1.66
CA HIS A 343 -42.43 -19.07 -0.60
C HIS A 343 -41.31 -19.13 0.44
N ARG A 344 -40.29 -18.26 0.37
CA ARG A 344 -39.18 -18.30 1.34
C ARG A 344 -39.65 -17.95 2.75
N PRO A 345 -39.26 -18.70 3.79
CA PRO A 345 -39.62 -18.36 5.16
C PRO A 345 -39.01 -17.02 5.56
N TYR A 346 -39.66 -16.29 6.45
CA TYR A 346 -39.12 -15.05 7.01
C TYR A 346 -37.77 -15.29 7.70
N ASP A 347 -36.78 -14.43 7.40
CA ASP A 347 -35.47 -14.41 8.07
C ASP A 347 -35.32 -13.11 8.88
N PRO A 348 -35.48 -13.15 10.21
CA PRO A 348 -35.42 -11.97 11.06
C PRO A 348 -34.01 -11.37 11.16
N VAL A 349 -32.95 -12.18 10.98
CA VAL A 349 -31.56 -11.71 11.10
C VAL A 349 -31.20 -10.91 9.85
N LEU A 350 -31.38 -11.50 8.67
CA LEU A 350 -31.21 -10.79 7.39
C LEU A 350 -32.16 -9.57 7.31
N ARG A 351 -33.36 -9.75 7.87
CA ARG A 351 -34.28 -8.76 8.41
C ARG A 351 -33.62 -7.46 8.86
N ALA A 352 -33.04 -7.59 10.04
CA ALA A 352 -32.45 -6.51 10.81
C ALA A 352 -31.18 -5.95 10.15
N GLU A 353 -30.38 -6.79 9.49
CA GLU A 353 -29.18 -6.37 8.75
C GLU A 353 -29.55 -5.38 7.63
N LEU A 354 -30.54 -5.69 6.78
CA LEU A 354 -31.01 -4.79 5.72
C LEU A 354 -31.60 -3.50 6.27
N ALA A 355 -32.35 -3.59 7.36
CA ALA A 355 -32.94 -2.44 8.03
C ALA A 355 -31.89 -1.46 8.58
N LYS A 356 -30.77 -2.02 9.09
CA LYS A 356 -29.60 -1.24 9.53
C LYS A 356 -28.86 -0.66 8.32
N ALA A 357 -28.69 -1.44 7.26
CA ALA A 357 -28.01 -0.99 6.04
C ALA A 357 -28.78 0.11 5.31
N ALA A 358 -30.12 0.15 5.41
CA ALA A 358 -30.94 1.23 4.85
C ALA A 358 -30.50 2.62 5.33
N SER A 359 -30.09 2.76 6.60
CA SER A 359 -29.58 4.03 7.13
C SER A 359 -28.30 4.49 6.43
N ALA A 360 -27.40 3.56 6.09
CA ALA A 360 -26.19 3.87 5.32
C ALA A 360 -26.51 4.12 3.84
N ALA A 361 -27.43 3.33 3.26
CA ALA A 361 -27.86 3.45 1.87
C ALA A 361 -28.58 4.77 1.57
N ALA A 362 -29.14 5.44 2.58
CA ALA A 362 -29.70 6.78 2.45
C ALA A 362 -28.67 7.86 2.04
N ARG A 363 -27.38 7.60 2.26
CA ARG A 363 -26.26 8.45 1.81
C ARG A 363 -25.80 8.13 0.38
N ILE A 364 -26.45 7.19 -0.30
CA ILE A 364 -26.17 6.86 -1.69
C ILE A 364 -27.12 7.71 -2.56
N PRO A 365 -26.60 8.54 -3.47
CA PRO A 365 -27.44 9.32 -4.38
C PRO A 365 -28.36 8.40 -5.20
N PRO A 366 -29.66 8.71 -5.33
CA PRO A 366 -30.60 7.99 -6.20
C PRO A 366 -30.33 8.29 -7.68
N VAL A 367 -29.22 7.77 -8.21
CA VAL A 367 -28.80 7.88 -9.62
C VAL A 367 -28.78 6.50 -10.30
N MET A 368 -28.77 6.49 -11.63
CA MET A 368 -28.84 5.26 -12.43
C MET A 368 -27.73 4.26 -12.07
N SER A 369 -26.49 4.71 -11.89
CA SER A 369 -25.37 3.85 -11.49
C SER A 369 -25.53 3.19 -10.10
N ALA A 370 -26.42 3.72 -9.25
CA ALA A 370 -26.62 3.26 -7.87
C ALA A 370 -27.95 2.53 -7.65
N LEU A 371 -28.81 2.37 -8.65
CA LEU A 371 -30.17 1.82 -8.50
C LEU A 371 -30.22 0.48 -7.78
N VAL A 372 -29.26 -0.41 -8.04
CA VAL A 372 -29.25 -1.77 -7.46
C VAL A 372 -28.61 -1.87 -6.08
N LEU A 373 -28.17 -0.74 -5.52
CA LEU A 373 -27.41 -0.63 -4.26
C LEU A 373 -27.99 0.43 -3.31
N GLY A 374 -28.74 1.40 -3.83
CA GLY A 374 -29.26 2.53 -3.09
C GLY A 374 -30.34 2.17 -2.07
N LEU A 375 -30.90 3.21 -1.46
CA LEU A 375 -31.89 3.09 -0.41
C LEU A 375 -33.10 2.24 -0.83
N ASP A 376 -33.67 2.54 -2.00
CA ASP A 376 -34.84 1.85 -2.54
C ASP A 376 -34.62 0.34 -2.67
N ALA A 377 -33.54 -0.08 -3.33
CA ALA A 377 -33.17 -1.50 -3.45
C ALA A 377 -32.99 -2.18 -2.09
N THR A 378 -32.39 -1.48 -1.12
CA THR A 378 -32.15 -2.01 0.23
C THR A 378 -33.46 -2.21 0.99
N CYS A 379 -34.34 -1.21 0.99
CA CYS A 379 -35.64 -1.25 1.66
C CYS A 379 -36.60 -2.23 0.99
N SER A 380 -36.57 -2.32 -0.35
CA SER A 380 -37.39 -3.26 -1.11
C SER A 380 -37.03 -4.71 -0.79
N LEU A 381 -35.73 -5.01 -0.70
CA LEU A 381 -35.24 -6.32 -0.28
C LEU A 381 -35.56 -6.59 1.20
N ALA A 382 -35.47 -5.59 2.08
CA ALA A 382 -35.92 -5.72 3.46
C ALA A 382 -37.40 -6.14 3.52
N ALA A 383 -38.29 -5.42 2.85
CA ALA A 383 -39.71 -5.77 2.80
C ALA A 383 -39.95 -7.15 2.19
N ALA A 384 -39.20 -7.54 1.15
CA ALA A 384 -39.29 -8.87 0.56
C ALA A 384 -38.87 -10.00 1.52
N VAL A 385 -37.80 -9.82 2.31
CA VAL A 385 -37.37 -10.79 3.33
C VAL A 385 -38.43 -10.98 4.40
N ALA A 386 -39.13 -9.90 4.80
CA ALA A 386 -40.22 -9.94 5.76
C ALA A 386 -41.57 -10.38 5.19
N ALA A 387 -41.71 -10.60 3.87
CA ALA A 387 -43.01 -10.77 3.22
C ALA A 387 -43.87 -11.90 3.80
N ASN A 388 -43.23 -12.96 4.30
CA ASN A 388 -43.85 -14.16 4.87
C ASN A 388 -43.77 -14.22 6.41
N ALA A 389 -43.45 -13.11 7.08
CA ALA A 389 -43.52 -13.00 8.54
C ALA A 389 -44.98 -13.01 9.01
N GLU A 390 -45.24 -13.37 10.27
CA GLU A 390 -46.58 -13.30 10.84
C GLU A 390 -47.05 -11.83 10.97
N ASP A 391 -48.38 -11.60 10.99
CA ASP A 391 -48.94 -10.24 11.05
C ASP A 391 -48.46 -9.46 12.30
N ASP A 392 -48.25 -10.15 13.42
CA ASP A 392 -47.72 -9.56 14.66
C ASP A 392 -46.25 -9.19 14.53
N GLU A 393 -45.44 -9.99 13.84
CA GLU A 393 -44.04 -9.67 13.55
C GLU A 393 -43.92 -8.45 12.62
N LEU A 394 -44.78 -8.38 11.60
CA LEU A 394 -44.87 -7.22 10.72
C LEU A 394 -45.30 -5.95 11.46
N ALA A 395 -46.15 -6.08 12.47
CA ALA A 395 -46.54 -4.97 13.35
C ALA A 395 -45.32 -4.39 14.10
N VAL A 396 -44.55 -5.27 14.72
CA VAL A 396 -43.33 -4.90 15.46
C VAL A 396 -42.31 -4.26 14.52
N LEU A 397 -42.10 -4.83 13.33
CA LEU A 397 -41.20 -4.25 12.33
C LEU A 397 -41.64 -2.85 11.89
N THR A 398 -42.95 -2.62 11.73
CA THR A 398 -43.50 -1.32 11.37
C THR A 398 -43.18 -0.25 12.42
N GLU A 399 -43.36 -0.58 13.70
CA GLU A 399 -43.03 0.33 14.82
C GLU A 399 -41.53 0.63 14.87
N GLN A 400 -40.69 -0.39 14.73
CA GLN A 400 -39.24 -0.25 14.72
C GLN A 400 -38.76 0.62 13.54
N ASP A 401 -39.30 0.41 12.35
CA ASP A 401 -38.90 1.16 11.16
C ASP A 401 -39.33 2.61 11.20
N ALA A 402 -40.49 2.92 11.78
CA ALA A 402 -40.95 4.31 11.98
C ALA A 402 -39.97 5.13 12.85
N MET A 403 -39.23 4.47 13.74
CA MET A 403 -38.22 5.10 14.60
C MET A 403 -36.85 5.26 13.93
N ARG A 404 -36.62 4.68 12.75
CA ARG A 404 -35.30 4.72 12.10
C ARG A 404 -34.92 6.11 11.61
N ARG A 405 -33.61 6.34 11.51
CA ARG A 405 -33.01 7.55 10.94
C ARG A 405 -31.89 7.15 9.95
N PRO A 406 -31.62 7.95 8.91
CA PRO A 406 -32.28 9.22 8.58
C PRO A 406 -33.73 9.03 8.09
N LEU A 407 -34.47 10.14 7.93
CA LEU A 407 -35.92 10.12 7.69
C LEU A 407 -36.29 9.32 6.43
N SER A 408 -35.48 9.40 5.37
CA SER A 408 -35.70 8.62 4.14
C SER A 408 -35.69 7.12 4.37
N ALA A 409 -34.85 6.61 5.27
CA ALA A 409 -34.79 5.18 5.57
C ALA A 409 -36.09 4.68 6.21
N ALA A 410 -36.63 5.43 7.18
CA ALA A 410 -37.92 5.11 7.80
C ALA A 410 -39.06 5.17 6.77
N CYS A 411 -39.16 6.26 6.01
CA CYS A 411 -40.21 6.42 5.01
C CYS A 411 -40.17 5.35 3.91
N CYS A 412 -38.97 4.98 3.45
CA CYS A 412 -38.77 3.99 2.39
C CYS A 412 -39.08 2.57 2.89
N LEU A 413 -38.64 2.19 4.10
CA LEU A 413 -38.99 0.89 4.69
C LEU A 413 -40.49 0.71 4.89
N LEU A 414 -41.18 1.73 5.39
CA LEU A 414 -42.64 1.69 5.56
C LEU A 414 -43.36 1.65 4.22
N SER A 415 -42.92 2.45 3.24
CA SER A 415 -43.48 2.45 1.88
C SER A 415 -43.35 1.09 1.19
N GLU A 416 -42.16 0.48 1.27
CA GLU A 416 -41.92 -0.83 0.66
C GLU A 416 -42.64 -1.96 1.41
N SER A 417 -42.80 -1.85 2.73
CA SER A 417 -43.60 -2.80 3.52
C SER A 417 -45.07 -2.76 3.10
N ALA A 418 -45.65 -1.56 2.92
CA ALA A 418 -47.01 -1.39 2.41
C ALA A 418 -47.14 -1.98 0.99
N ARG A 419 -46.20 -1.66 0.09
CA ARG A 419 -46.19 -2.13 -1.31
C ARG A 419 -46.09 -3.65 -1.41
N ILE A 420 -45.23 -4.29 -0.60
CA ILE A 420 -45.11 -5.75 -0.57
C ILE A 420 -46.37 -6.39 0.04
N ALA A 421 -46.92 -5.83 1.11
CA ALA A 421 -48.17 -6.33 1.70
C ALA A 421 -49.33 -6.28 0.70
N GLU A 422 -49.48 -5.16 -0.03
CA GLU A 422 -50.44 -5.00 -1.13
C GLU A 422 -50.22 -6.08 -2.21
N LYS A 423 -48.98 -6.23 -2.70
CA LYS A 423 -48.63 -7.26 -3.69
C LYS A 423 -49.00 -8.67 -3.24
N ARG A 424 -48.91 -8.96 -1.93
CA ARG A 424 -49.26 -10.25 -1.32
C ARG A 424 -50.72 -10.38 -0.91
N GLY A 425 -51.56 -9.35 -1.13
CA GLY A 425 -52.96 -9.33 -0.71
C GLY A 425 -53.16 -9.29 0.81
N ARG A 426 -52.15 -8.84 1.58
CA ARG A 426 -52.19 -8.77 3.04
C ARG A 426 -52.67 -7.40 3.51
N ARG A 427 -53.99 -7.20 3.54
CA ARG A 427 -54.63 -5.91 3.82
C ARG A 427 -54.27 -5.32 5.20
N VAL A 428 -54.24 -6.13 6.26
CA VAL A 428 -54.00 -5.64 7.63
C VAL A 428 -52.58 -5.08 7.79
N PRO A 429 -51.50 -5.80 7.41
CA PRO A 429 -50.15 -5.23 7.38
C PRO A 429 -50.01 -4.02 6.47
N GLN A 430 -50.67 -4.00 5.31
CA GLN A 430 -50.65 -2.86 4.39
C GLN A 430 -51.20 -1.60 5.06
N GLU A 431 -52.44 -1.66 5.57
CA GLU A 431 -53.11 -0.52 6.21
C GLU A 431 -52.30 0.00 7.42
N ARG A 432 -51.67 -0.92 8.18
CA ARG A 432 -50.82 -0.56 9.31
C ARG A 432 -49.54 0.18 8.88
N ALA A 433 -48.85 -0.29 7.83
CA ALA A 433 -47.67 0.36 7.31
C ALA A 433 -47.98 1.74 6.70
N GLU A 434 -49.10 1.87 5.98
CA GLU A 434 -49.59 3.15 5.44
C GLU A 434 -49.95 4.14 6.55
N ALA A 435 -50.64 3.67 7.60
CA ALA A 435 -50.97 4.49 8.76
C ALA A 435 -49.71 4.96 9.51
N ALA A 436 -48.72 4.08 9.70
CA ALA A 436 -47.44 4.43 10.31
C ALA A 436 -46.67 5.46 9.47
N LEU A 437 -46.67 5.31 8.14
CA LEU A 437 -46.03 6.26 7.23
C LEU A 437 -46.70 7.65 7.30
N LEU A 438 -48.03 7.68 7.34
CA LEU A 438 -48.80 8.92 7.50
C LEU A 438 -48.54 9.57 8.86
N ALA A 439 -48.53 8.79 9.94
CA ALA A 439 -48.20 9.27 11.28
C ALA A 439 -46.78 9.84 11.36
N LEU A 440 -45.80 9.16 10.75
CA LEU A 440 -44.42 9.65 10.64
C LEU A 440 -44.38 10.99 9.91
N TRP A 441 -45.03 11.12 8.75
CA TRP A 441 -45.11 12.38 8.00
C TRP A 441 -45.70 13.54 8.82
N HIS A 442 -46.74 13.27 9.61
CA HIS A 442 -47.35 14.28 10.48
C HIS A 442 -46.46 14.65 11.67
N SER A 443 -45.67 13.70 12.19
CA SER A 443 -44.77 13.93 13.33
C SER A 443 -43.56 14.83 13.01
N VAL A 444 -43.18 14.96 11.73
CA VAL A 444 -42.02 15.77 11.31
C VAL A 444 -42.36 17.26 11.40
N ASP A 445 -41.55 17.98 12.18
CA ASP A 445 -41.52 19.44 12.20
C ASP A 445 -40.67 19.95 11.03
N TRP A 446 -41.34 20.30 9.93
CA TRP A 446 -40.70 20.83 8.73
C TRP A 446 -40.17 22.26 8.90
N SER A 447 -40.48 22.95 10.01
CA SER A 447 -39.89 24.26 10.32
C SER A 447 -38.51 24.14 10.99
N ASN A 448 -38.14 22.94 11.46
CA ASN A 448 -36.83 22.68 12.04
C ASN A 448 -35.80 22.37 10.94
N PRO A 449 -34.70 23.13 10.81
CA PRO A 449 -33.63 22.85 9.86
C PRO A 449 -33.06 21.43 9.97
N ALA A 450 -33.04 20.85 11.17
CA ALA A 450 -32.54 19.48 11.40
C ALA A 450 -33.40 18.39 10.74
N SER A 451 -34.63 18.70 10.32
CA SER A 451 -35.48 17.79 9.54
C SER A 451 -34.96 17.59 8.11
N PHE A 452 -34.04 18.46 7.66
CA PHE A 452 -33.37 18.39 6.36
C PHE A 452 -31.90 17.98 6.54
N ASP A 453 -31.69 16.77 7.04
CA ASP A 453 -30.36 16.20 7.24
C ASP A 453 -29.54 16.24 5.91
N PRO A 454 -28.41 16.96 5.87
CA PRO A 454 -27.61 17.08 4.65
C PRO A 454 -27.02 15.75 4.18
N GLU A 455 -26.84 14.79 5.10
CA GLU A 455 -26.36 13.44 4.78
C GLU A 455 -27.48 12.54 4.24
N ASP A 456 -28.74 12.94 4.34
CA ASP A 456 -29.85 12.23 3.73
C ASP A 456 -30.04 12.66 2.27
N PHE A 457 -29.42 11.89 1.36
CA PHE A 457 -29.45 12.18 -0.08
C PHE A 457 -30.79 11.82 -0.73
N ASN A 458 -31.71 11.24 0.03
CA ASN A 458 -32.99 10.71 -0.45
C ASN A 458 -34.21 11.49 0.11
N LEU A 459 -34.00 12.67 0.71
CA LEU A 459 -35.08 13.53 1.21
C LEU A 459 -36.09 13.94 0.13
N LEU A 460 -35.65 14.09 -1.12
CA LEU A 460 -36.57 14.33 -2.24
C LEU A 460 -37.63 13.21 -2.34
N SER A 461 -37.23 11.95 -2.15
CA SER A 461 -38.13 10.80 -2.14
C SER A 461 -39.10 10.82 -0.96
N VAL A 462 -38.70 11.39 0.19
CA VAL A 462 -39.59 11.61 1.34
C VAL A 462 -40.68 12.61 1.01
N LEU A 463 -40.32 13.74 0.38
CA LEU A 463 -41.29 14.78 0.00
C LEU A 463 -42.27 14.27 -1.06
N TRP A 464 -41.80 13.51 -2.04
CA TRP A 464 -42.67 12.79 -2.98
C TRP A 464 -43.57 11.77 -2.30
N THR A 465 -43.05 11.05 -1.29
CA THR A 465 -43.86 10.12 -0.50
C THR A 465 -44.95 10.87 0.27
N GLY A 466 -44.62 12.02 0.88
CA GLY A 466 -45.58 12.92 1.50
C GLY A 466 -46.68 13.36 0.54
N ALA A 467 -46.31 13.73 -0.69
CA ALA A 467 -47.28 14.14 -1.71
C ALA A 467 -48.18 12.97 -2.16
N ARG A 468 -47.64 11.74 -2.19
CA ARG A 468 -48.39 10.52 -2.53
C ARG A 468 -49.41 10.15 -1.45
N ILE A 469 -49.04 10.25 -0.17
CA ILE A 469 -49.92 9.85 0.95
C ILE A 469 -50.87 10.96 1.42
N THR A 470 -50.61 12.22 1.02
CA THR A 470 -51.49 13.36 1.28
C THR A 470 -52.00 13.96 -0.03
N SER A 471 -51.34 15.00 -0.54
CA SER A 471 -51.47 15.52 -1.90
C SER A 471 -50.32 16.50 -2.17
N PRO A 472 -49.99 16.83 -3.43
CA PRO A 472 -48.99 17.85 -3.72
C PRO A 472 -49.29 19.20 -3.05
N LYS A 473 -50.56 19.62 -3.05
CA LYS A 473 -51.02 20.86 -2.43
C LYS A 473 -50.86 20.86 -0.91
N ALA A 474 -51.16 19.73 -0.24
CA ALA A 474 -50.99 19.63 1.20
C ALA A 474 -49.51 19.74 1.62
N VAL A 475 -48.60 19.16 0.84
CA VAL A 475 -47.15 19.32 1.06
C VAL A 475 -46.72 20.76 0.83
N GLU A 476 -47.19 21.38 -0.26
CA GLU A 476 -46.92 22.79 -0.58
C GLU A 476 -47.36 23.73 0.55
N GLU A 477 -48.59 23.57 1.07
CA GLU A 477 -49.12 24.35 2.19
C GLU A 477 -48.29 24.14 3.47
N LYS A 478 -47.92 22.90 3.77
CA LYS A 478 -47.13 22.56 4.96
C LYS A 478 -45.73 23.19 4.89
N LEU A 479 -45.05 23.10 3.76
CA LEU A 479 -43.73 23.70 3.54
C LEU A 479 -43.79 25.23 3.46
N THR A 480 -44.86 25.79 2.89
CA THR A 480 -45.12 27.25 2.91
C THR A 480 -45.20 27.76 4.34
N ASN A 481 -45.98 27.08 5.20
CA ASN A 481 -46.13 27.47 6.60
C ASN A 481 -44.81 27.32 7.37
N ALA A 482 -44.05 26.25 7.12
CA ALA A 482 -42.73 26.05 7.72
C ALA A 482 -41.75 27.18 7.35
N LEU A 483 -41.70 27.55 6.08
CA LEU A 483 -40.79 28.61 5.59
C LEU A 483 -41.18 29.99 6.13
N LYS A 484 -42.48 30.28 6.28
CA LYS A 484 -42.97 31.50 6.92
C LYS A 484 -42.60 31.57 8.41
N GLN A 485 -42.65 30.44 9.11
CA GLN A 485 -42.28 30.38 10.52
C GLN A 485 -40.77 30.53 10.72
N ARG A 486 -39.97 29.93 9.83
CA ARG A 486 -38.51 29.83 9.93
C ARG A 486 -37.86 30.04 8.55
N PRO A 487 -37.57 31.29 8.16
CA PRO A 487 -36.97 31.59 6.84
C PRO A 487 -35.58 30.97 6.62
N ASP A 488 -34.86 30.63 7.69
CA ASP A 488 -33.55 29.99 7.66
C ASP A 488 -33.55 28.57 7.08
N ILE A 489 -34.73 27.92 6.95
CA ILE A 489 -34.85 26.62 6.28
C ILE A 489 -34.79 26.71 4.75
N LEU A 490 -34.77 27.91 4.16
CA LEU A 490 -34.79 28.11 2.71
C LEU A 490 -33.73 27.26 2.00
N HIS A 491 -32.46 27.36 2.43
CA HIS A 491 -31.35 26.64 1.82
C HIS A 491 -31.47 25.12 2.00
N PRO A 492 -31.66 24.57 3.22
CA PRO A 492 -31.90 23.13 3.41
C PRO A 492 -33.09 22.60 2.61
N LEU A 493 -34.21 23.33 2.55
CA LEU A 493 -35.42 22.94 1.82
C LEU A 493 -35.15 22.80 0.32
N VAL A 494 -34.51 23.80 -0.27
CA VAL A 494 -34.18 23.81 -1.70
C VAL A 494 -33.18 22.69 -2.02
N THR A 495 -32.15 22.51 -1.19
CA THR A 495 -31.21 21.40 -1.37
C THR A 495 -31.91 20.05 -1.30
N ALA A 496 -32.76 19.81 -0.29
CA ALA A 496 -33.50 18.56 -0.11
C ALA A 496 -34.52 18.29 -1.23
N SER A 497 -34.98 19.34 -1.92
CA SER A 497 -35.98 19.26 -2.99
C SER A 497 -35.36 19.11 -4.39
N ALA A 498 -34.04 19.14 -4.51
CA ALA A 498 -33.34 18.94 -5.77
C ALA A 498 -33.08 17.45 -6.06
N GLY A 499 -33.21 17.06 -7.33
CA GLY A 499 -32.91 15.71 -7.80
C GLY A 499 -31.41 15.50 -7.99
N TRP A 500 -30.98 14.25 -8.13
CA TRP A 500 -29.60 13.91 -8.45
C TRP A 500 -29.44 13.61 -9.94
N VAL A 501 -28.34 14.08 -10.52
CA VAL A 501 -27.91 13.72 -11.87
C VAL A 501 -26.49 13.18 -11.83
N GLU A 502 -26.18 12.28 -12.76
CA GLU A 502 -24.82 11.79 -12.98
C GLU A 502 -24.33 12.22 -14.37
N GLU A 503 -23.09 12.71 -14.41
CA GLU A 503 -22.39 13.00 -15.65
C GLU A 503 -21.48 11.81 -15.96
N LEU A 504 -21.65 11.23 -17.14
CA LEU A 504 -20.84 10.12 -17.62
C LEU A 504 -19.75 10.67 -18.55
N ASP A 505 -18.54 10.15 -18.39
CA ASP A 505 -17.49 10.33 -19.38
C ASP A 505 -17.90 9.63 -20.69
N ARG A 506 -17.84 10.37 -21.81
CA ARG A 506 -18.39 9.89 -23.09
C ARG A 506 -17.57 8.77 -23.73
N GLU A 507 -16.29 8.64 -23.37
CA GLU A 507 -15.39 7.65 -23.97
C GLU A 507 -15.37 6.36 -23.15
N SER A 508 -15.29 6.46 -21.83
CA SER A 508 -15.21 5.34 -20.90
C SER A 508 -16.58 4.85 -20.41
N GLY A 509 -17.60 5.72 -20.42
CA GLY A 509 -18.90 5.46 -19.79
C GLY A 509 -18.85 5.49 -18.26
N GLU A 510 -17.73 5.88 -17.65
CA GLU A 510 -17.58 5.98 -16.21
C GLU A 510 -18.26 7.23 -15.64
N VAL A 511 -18.70 7.16 -14.37
CA VAL A 511 -19.31 8.30 -13.70
C VAL A 511 -18.23 9.32 -13.36
N ARG A 512 -18.30 10.48 -14.01
CA ARG A 512 -17.38 11.60 -13.81
C ARG A 512 -17.78 12.45 -12.61
N GLU A 513 -19.06 12.77 -12.47
CA GLU A 513 -19.58 13.61 -11.41
C GLU A 513 -21.00 13.18 -11.02
N ARG A 514 -21.35 13.35 -9.74
CA ARG A 514 -22.73 13.26 -9.25
C ARG A 514 -23.05 14.57 -8.54
N ARG A 515 -24.15 15.23 -8.93
CA ARG A 515 -24.52 16.53 -8.38
C ARG A 515 -26.02 16.70 -8.30
N ARG A 516 -26.48 17.61 -7.43
CA ARG A 516 -27.91 17.98 -7.36
C ARG A 516 -28.29 18.99 -8.45
N ARG A 517 -29.49 18.83 -9.01
CA ARG A 517 -30.06 19.71 -10.05
C ARG A 517 -31.60 19.72 -9.99
N TYR A 518 -32.20 20.83 -10.41
CA TYR A 518 -33.61 20.89 -10.77
C TYR A 518 -33.77 20.68 -12.27
N SER A 519 -34.11 19.47 -12.69
CA SER A 519 -34.56 19.21 -14.08
C SER A 519 -35.97 19.76 -14.32
N GLN A 520 -36.82 19.67 -13.30
CA GLN A 520 -38.16 20.23 -13.25
C GLN A 520 -38.50 20.59 -11.80
N LEU A 521 -39.24 21.68 -11.59
CA LEU A 521 -39.74 22.03 -10.25
C LEU A 521 -40.82 21.02 -9.82
N PRO A 522 -40.68 20.38 -8.65
CA PRO A 522 -41.73 19.50 -8.13
C PRO A 522 -43.05 20.26 -7.94
N PRO A 523 -44.20 19.64 -8.20
CA PRO A 523 -45.51 20.29 -8.10
C PRO A 523 -45.91 20.64 -6.66
N TRP A 524 -45.23 20.09 -5.66
CA TRP A 524 -45.43 20.36 -4.23
C TRP A 524 -44.43 21.37 -3.66
N LEU A 525 -43.45 21.84 -4.44
CA LEU A 525 -42.49 22.83 -3.98
C LEU A 525 -43.20 24.19 -3.80
N PRO A 526 -43.11 24.86 -2.63
CA PRO A 526 -43.81 26.12 -2.37
C PRO A 526 -43.11 27.30 -3.06
N VAL A 527 -43.19 27.34 -4.39
CA VAL A 527 -42.44 28.26 -5.25
C VAL A 527 -42.64 29.73 -4.85
N SER A 528 -43.88 30.16 -4.61
CA SER A 528 -44.16 31.55 -4.22
C SER A 528 -43.51 31.92 -2.89
N ALA A 529 -43.55 31.02 -1.89
CA ALA A 529 -42.93 31.24 -0.59
C ALA A 529 -41.39 31.22 -0.68
N VAL A 530 -40.83 30.36 -1.54
CA VAL A 530 -39.39 30.33 -1.84
C VAL A 530 -38.93 31.63 -2.47
N VAL A 531 -39.68 32.16 -3.45
CA VAL A 531 -39.38 33.46 -4.10
C VAL A 531 -39.45 34.60 -3.08
N GLU A 532 -40.48 34.61 -2.22
CA GLU A 532 -40.63 35.61 -1.16
C GLU A 532 -39.46 35.58 -0.16
N ALA A 533 -39.07 34.39 0.31
CA ALA A 533 -37.93 34.22 1.22
C ALA A 533 -36.58 34.59 0.55
N ALA A 534 -36.43 34.30 -0.75
CA ALA A 534 -35.21 34.55 -1.51
C ALA A 534 -34.98 36.04 -1.84
N ALA A 535 -36.00 36.90 -1.77
CA ALA A 535 -35.89 38.32 -2.04
C ALA A 535 -34.84 39.04 -1.15
N SER A 536 -34.40 38.40 -0.07
CA SER A 536 -33.37 38.90 0.86
C SER A 536 -31.96 38.31 0.65
N SER A 537 -31.77 37.46 -0.37
CA SER A 537 -30.49 36.75 -0.64
C SER A 537 -29.63 37.41 -1.72
N ALA A 538 -28.32 37.16 -1.69
CA ALA A 538 -27.38 37.62 -2.71
C ALA A 538 -27.60 36.92 -4.07
N PRO A 539 -27.49 37.61 -5.21
CA PRO A 539 -27.71 37.01 -6.52
C PRO A 539 -26.56 36.06 -6.92
N VAL A 540 -26.89 34.83 -7.31
CA VAL A 540 -25.97 33.89 -7.96
C VAL A 540 -26.07 34.03 -9.48
N ALA A 541 -24.92 33.94 -10.17
CA ALA A 541 -24.87 33.96 -11.63
C ALA A 541 -25.47 32.67 -12.21
N VAL A 542 -26.60 32.81 -12.91
CA VAL A 542 -27.24 31.75 -13.71
C VAL A 542 -27.04 32.12 -15.18
N ASP A 543 -26.63 31.17 -16.01
CA ASP A 543 -26.48 31.44 -17.44
C ASP A 543 -27.84 31.58 -18.15
N GLN A 544 -27.82 31.89 -19.45
CA GLN A 544 -29.03 32.06 -20.25
C GLN A 544 -29.89 30.78 -20.38
N PHE A 545 -29.34 29.61 -20.01
CA PHE A 545 -29.98 28.30 -20.06
C PHE A 545 -30.38 27.77 -18.68
N GLY A 546 -30.18 28.54 -17.61
CA GLY A 546 -30.55 28.10 -16.26
C GLY A 546 -29.47 27.27 -15.57
N GLU A 547 -28.28 27.14 -16.17
CA GLU A 547 -27.21 26.33 -15.64
C GLU A 547 -26.38 27.09 -14.62
N THR A 548 -25.92 26.32 -13.62
CA THR A 548 -25.03 26.78 -12.57
C THR A 548 -23.83 25.82 -12.45
N ALA A 549 -22.70 26.34 -11.98
CA ALA A 549 -21.45 25.57 -11.86
C ALA A 549 -21.36 24.70 -10.59
N SER A 550 -22.27 24.87 -9.62
CA SER A 550 -22.26 24.19 -8.32
C SER A 550 -23.62 23.55 -8.02
N ASP A 551 -23.66 22.68 -7.00
CA ASP A 551 -24.87 22.09 -6.42
C ASP A 551 -25.12 22.51 -4.96
N ASN A 552 -24.44 23.57 -4.50
CA ASN A 552 -24.72 24.19 -3.21
C ASN A 552 -26.13 24.83 -3.17
N ALA A 553 -26.60 25.15 -1.96
CA ALA A 553 -27.96 25.64 -1.76
C ALA A 553 -28.28 26.95 -2.52
N GLU A 554 -27.33 27.89 -2.60
CA GLU A 554 -27.51 29.15 -3.32
C GLU A 554 -27.67 28.92 -4.82
N SER A 555 -26.85 28.01 -5.37
CA SER A 555 -26.87 27.61 -6.77
C SER A 555 -28.18 26.90 -7.13
N LEU A 556 -28.67 26.02 -6.26
CA LEU A 556 -29.96 25.35 -6.44
C LEU A 556 -31.14 26.34 -6.32
N LEU A 557 -31.06 27.32 -5.41
CA LEU A 557 -32.05 28.38 -5.28
C LEU A 557 -32.13 29.23 -6.56
N ALA A 558 -30.98 29.54 -7.15
CA ALA A 558 -30.89 30.28 -8.40
C ALA A 558 -31.57 29.55 -9.57
N GLN A 559 -31.42 28.22 -9.66
CA GLN A 559 -32.15 27.39 -10.63
C GLN A 559 -33.66 27.47 -10.45
N VAL A 560 -34.16 27.47 -9.20
CA VAL A 560 -35.59 27.64 -8.91
C VAL A 560 -36.09 29.00 -9.38
N LEU A 561 -35.40 30.08 -9.01
CA LEU A 561 -35.76 31.44 -9.41
C LEU A 561 -35.74 31.64 -10.94
N TRP A 562 -34.80 31.00 -11.63
CA TRP A 562 -34.74 31.02 -13.09
C TRP A 562 -35.93 30.28 -13.73
N ALA A 563 -36.27 29.09 -13.22
CA ALA A 563 -37.40 28.31 -13.74
C ALA A 563 -38.75 29.03 -13.57
N VAL A 564 -38.90 29.87 -12.54
CA VAL A 564 -40.07 30.74 -12.37
C VAL A 564 -40.15 31.83 -13.44
N LYS A 565 -39.02 32.47 -13.77
CA LYS A 565 -38.97 33.52 -14.80
C LYS A 565 -39.28 32.99 -16.21
N GLN A 566 -39.01 31.71 -16.46
CA GLN A 566 -39.21 31.04 -17.75
C GLN A 566 -40.66 30.58 -17.99
N LYS A 567 -41.47 30.41 -16.93
CA LYS A 567 -42.89 30.06 -17.08
C LYS A 567 -43.71 31.33 -17.28
N PRO A 568 -44.33 31.57 -18.46
CA PRO A 568 -45.30 32.66 -18.60
C PRO A 568 -46.48 32.43 -17.66
N ALA A 569 -46.98 33.54 -17.09
CA ALA A 569 -48.04 33.60 -16.08
C ALA A 569 -49.34 32.89 -16.49
#